data_AF-A0A7C4KZQ8-F1
#
_entry.id   AF-A0A7C4KZQ8-F1
#
_cell.length_a   1.000
_cell.length_b   1.000
_cell.length_c   1.000
_cell.angle_alpha   90.00
_cell.angle_beta   90.00
_cell.angle_gamma   90.00
#
_symmetry.space_group_name_H-M   'P 1'
#
loop_
_entity.id
_entity.type
_entity.pdbx_description
1 polymer ?
#
loop_
_entity_poly.entity_id
_entity_poly.type
_entity_poly.pdbx_seq_one_letter_code
_entity_poly.pdbx_strand_id
1 'polypeptide(L)'
;MADERAFYVLAYDLSDDRRRAKIARLMESLGERVQGSVFEAWLTPAELNRLVAKAKKVMNEREDSLRIYPLCAACRPKIRVEGEGKPLPPPDVVIV
;
A
#
# COMPACT_ATOMS: atom_id res chain seq x y z
N MET A 1 2.84 21.44 -0.99
CA MET A 1 2.39 20.80 0.26
C MET A 1 0.96 20.20 0.21
N ALA A 2 0.44 19.84 -0.97
CA ALA A 2 -0.76 18.97 -1.10
C ALA A 2 -0.49 17.70 -1.93
N ASP A 3 0.71 17.60 -2.50
CA ASP A 3 1.09 16.61 -3.52
C ASP A 3 2.40 15.88 -3.17
N GLU A 4 2.88 16.06 -1.94
CA GLU A 4 4.04 15.31 -1.48
C GLU A 4 3.63 13.88 -1.16
N ARG A 5 4.32 12.92 -1.79
CA ARG A 5 4.07 11.50 -1.57
C ARG A 5 4.75 11.05 -0.29
N ALA A 6 3.99 10.38 0.57
CA ALA A 6 4.50 9.69 1.75
C ALA A 6 4.55 8.18 1.49
N PHE A 7 5.42 7.48 2.23
CA PHE A 7 5.55 6.03 2.12
C PHE A 7 4.56 5.32 3.05
N TYR A 8 3.80 4.39 2.49
CA TYR A 8 2.80 3.61 3.22
C TYR A 8 3.04 2.11 3.02
N VAL A 9 2.89 1.36 4.11
CA VAL A 9 2.70 -0.09 4.07
C VAL A 9 1.20 -0.37 4.21
N LEU A 10 0.64 -1.08 3.25
CA LEU A 10 -0.76 -1.47 3.18
C LEU A 10 -0.83 -2.99 3.39
N ALA A 11 -1.48 -3.43 4.46
CA ALA A 11 -1.66 -4.85 4.76
C ALA A 11 -3.15 -5.17 4.81
N TYR A 12 -3.58 -6.20 4.10
CA TYR A 12 -4.97 -6.64 4.13
C TYR A 12 -5.10 -8.07 4.62
N ASP A 13 -6.26 -8.36 5.20
CA ASP A 13 -6.71 -9.70 5.51
C ASP A 13 -8.16 -9.82 5.01
N LEU A 14 -8.36 -10.64 3.99
CA LEU A 14 -9.59 -10.72 3.20
C LEU A 14 -10.02 -12.18 3.10
N SER A 15 -11.20 -12.47 3.66
CA SER A 15 -11.70 -13.84 3.78
C SER A 15 -12.21 -14.42 2.44
N ASP A 16 -12.65 -13.55 1.52
CA ASP A 16 -13.17 -13.94 0.20
C ASP A 16 -12.15 -13.70 -0.92
N ASP A 17 -11.90 -14.74 -1.72
CA ASP A 17 -10.92 -14.72 -2.82
C ASP A 17 -11.24 -13.68 -3.90
N ARG A 18 -12.53 -13.44 -4.19
CA ARG A 18 -12.94 -12.46 -5.21
C ARG A 18 -12.72 -11.05 -4.71
N ARG A 19 -13.04 -10.74 -3.44
CA ARG A 19 -12.73 -9.45 -2.81
C ARG A 19 -11.22 -9.24 -2.73
N ARG A 20 -10.46 -10.28 -2.35
CA ARG A 20 -8.99 -10.26 -2.34
C ARG A 20 -8.41 -9.91 -3.69
N ALA A 21 -8.85 -10.56 -4.76
CA ALA A 21 -8.40 -10.26 -6.12
C ALA A 21 -8.75 -8.83 -6.59
N LYS A 22 -9.90 -8.28 -6.14
CA LYS A 22 -10.27 -6.89 -6.45
C LYS A 22 -9.41 -5.86 -5.71
N ILE A 23 -9.15 -6.08 -4.42
CA ILE A 23 -8.29 -5.20 -3.61
C ILE A 23 -6.84 -5.25 -4.10
N ALA A 24 -6.34 -6.45 -4.39
CA ALA A 24 -5.06 -6.68 -5.06
C ALA A 24 -4.87 -5.79 -6.29
N ARG A 25 -5.79 -5.89 -7.26
CA ARG A 25 -5.75 -5.09 -8.50
C ARG A 25 -5.86 -3.59 -8.26
N LEU A 26 -6.62 -3.18 -7.23
CA LEU A 26 -6.72 -1.78 -6.84
C LEU A 26 -5.39 -1.22 -6.32
N MET A 27 -4.62 -2.02 -5.59
CA MET A 27 -3.33 -1.62 -5.01
C MET A 27 -2.18 -1.69 -6.03
N GLU A 28 -2.22 -2.65 -6.96
CA GLU A 28 -1.21 -2.83 -8.02
C GLU A 28 -1.04 -1.62 -8.94
N SER A 29 -2.06 -0.75 -9.07
CA SER A 29 -1.93 0.48 -9.86
C SER A 29 -1.25 1.64 -9.12
N LEU A 30 -0.99 1.49 -7.81
CA LEU A 30 -0.57 2.57 -6.92
C LEU A 30 0.68 2.22 -6.09
N GLY A 31 1.11 0.96 -6.09
CA GLY A 31 2.24 0.49 -5.31
C GLY A 31 2.70 -0.88 -5.76
N GLU A 32 3.67 -1.42 -5.03
CA GLU A 32 4.29 -2.71 -5.32
C GLU A 32 3.85 -3.76 -4.32
N ARG A 33 3.50 -4.95 -4.82
CA ARG A 33 3.16 -6.10 -4.00
C ARG A 33 4.44 -6.72 -3.46
N VAL A 34 4.69 -6.57 -2.16
CA VAL A 34 5.88 -7.12 -1.51
C VAL A 34 5.64 -8.47 -0.83
N GLN A 35 4.39 -8.79 -0.48
CA GLN A 35 3.99 -10.12 0.00
C GLN A 35 2.57 -10.48 -0.51
N GLY A 36 2.13 -11.70 -0.22
CA GLY A 36 0.80 -12.20 -0.63
C GLY A 36 -0.37 -11.28 -0.25
N SER A 37 -0.25 -10.58 0.89
CA SER A 37 -1.28 -9.64 1.37
C SER A 37 -0.72 -8.29 1.84
N VAL A 38 0.50 -7.93 1.38
CA VAL A 38 1.17 -6.67 1.78
C VAL A 38 1.67 -5.93 0.55
N PHE A 39 1.41 -4.62 0.53
CA PHE A 39 1.84 -3.68 -0.49
C PHE A 39 2.63 -2.53 0.14
N GLU A 40 3.60 -2.02 -0.60
CA GLU A 40 4.32 -0.80 -0.30
C GLU A 40 4.00 0.25 -1.37
N ALA A 41 3.74 1.49 -0.99
CA ALA A 41 3.31 2.53 -1.93
C ALA A 41 3.77 3.93 -1.51
N TRP A 42 4.11 4.75 -2.50
CA TRP A 42 4.30 6.17 -2.33
C TRP A 42 3.04 6.90 -2.77
N LEU A 43 2.29 7.43 -1.82
CA LEU A 43 0.96 8.00 -2.08
C LEU A 43 0.87 9.43 -1.57
N THR A 44 0.19 10.28 -2.34
CA THR A 44 -0.32 11.55 -1.82
C THR A 44 -1.53 11.28 -0.91
N PRO A 45 -1.90 12.22 -0.02
CA PRO A 45 -3.11 12.07 0.80
C PRO A 45 -4.37 11.84 -0.04
N ALA A 46 -4.46 12.45 -1.22
CA ALA A 46 -5.58 12.27 -2.13
C ALA A 46 -5.61 10.87 -2.78
N GLU A 47 -4.45 10.33 -3.17
CA GLU A 47 -4.33 8.95 -3.68
C GLU A 47 -4.75 7.94 -2.61
N LEU A 48 -4.27 8.11 -1.37
CA LEU A 48 -4.62 7.26 -0.24
C LEU A 48 -6.12 7.28 0.04
N ASN A 49 -6.72 8.47 0.14
CA ASN A 49 -8.16 8.60 0.41
C ASN A 49 -9.02 7.96 -0.69
N ARG A 50 -8.62 8.11 -1.96
CA ARG A 50 -9.30 7.43 -3.08
C ARG A 50 -9.17 5.91 -3.01
N LEU A 51 -7.99 5.40 -2.64
CA LEU A 51 -7.77 3.96 -2.44
C LEU A 51 -8.67 3.42 -1.33
N VAL A 52 -8.72 4.09 -0.17
CA VAL A 52 -9.55 3.69 0.97
C VAL A 52 -11.04 3.72 0.61
N ALA A 53 -11.50 4.78 -0.06
CA ALA A 53 -12.90 4.90 -0.47
C ALA A 53 -13.31 3.79 -1.45
N LYS A 54 -12.43 3.39 -2.38
CA LYS A 54 -12.67 2.26 -3.29
C LYS A 54 -12.62 0.92 -2.55
N ALA A 55 -11.66 0.74 -1.64
CA ALA A 55 -11.52 -0.48 -0.86
C ALA A 55 -12.78 -0.76 -0.02
N LYS A 56 -13.32 0.25 0.68
CA LYS A 56 -14.56 0.14 1.48
C LYS A 56 -15.78 -0.32 0.69
N LYS A 57 -15.84 0.00 -0.62
CA LYS A 57 -16.94 -0.47 -1.50
C LYS A 57 -16.81 -1.95 -1.89
N VAL A 58 -15.61 -2.51 -1.74
CA VAL A 58 -15.30 -3.90 -2.10
C VAL A 58 -15.30 -4.80 -0.87
N MET A 59 -14.80 -4.30 0.26
CA MET A 59 -14.63 -5.04 1.51
C MET A 59 -15.96 -5.31 2.23
N ASN A 60 -16.02 -6.44 2.93
CA ASN A 60 -16.99 -6.68 3.99
C ASN A 60 -16.36 -6.30 5.33
N GLU A 61 -16.75 -5.17 5.91
CA GLU A 61 -16.16 -4.65 7.16
C GLU A 61 -16.34 -5.58 8.39
N ARG A 62 -17.19 -6.62 8.30
CA ARG A 62 -17.36 -7.61 9.38
C ARG A 62 -16.37 -8.77 9.31
N GLU A 63 -15.76 -9.00 8.16
CA GLU A 63 -14.91 -10.18 7.87
C GLU A 63 -13.51 -9.80 7.38
N ASP A 64 -13.36 -8.58 6.87
CA ASP A 64 -12.16 -8.12 6.19
C ASP A 64 -11.50 -6.98 6.96
N SER A 65 -10.18 -6.89 6.88
CA SER A 65 -9.43 -5.77 7.46
C SER A 65 -8.39 -5.23 6.48
N LEU A 66 -8.22 -3.90 6.51
CA LEU A 66 -7.19 -3.18 5.77
C LEU A 66 -6.49 -2.26 6.77
N ARG A 67 -5.18 -2.47 6.94
CA ARG A 67 -4.31 -1.67 7.80
C ARG A 67 -3.37 -0.85 6.94
N ILE A 68 -3.19 0.41 7.36
CA ILE A 68 -2.43 1.42 6.63
C ILE A 68 -1.42 2.01 7.60
N TYR A 69 -0.15 1.83 7.32
CA TYR A 69 0.93 2.29 8.17
C TYR A 69 1.76 3.34 7.42
N PRO A 70 1.66 4.62 7.78
CA PRO A 70 2.62 5.61 7.31
C PRO A 70 3.99 5.31 7.93
N LEU A 71 5.02 5.22 7.10
CA LEU A 71 6.39 5.01 7.54
C LEU A 71 7.20 6.29 7.32
N CYS A 72 7.82 6.75 8.40
CA CYS A 72 8.64 7.97 8.37
C CYS A 72 9.94 7.76 7.57
N ALA A 73 10.52 8.85 7.07
CA ALA A 73 11.80 8.81 6.35
C ALA A 73 12.95 8.19 7.16
N ALA A 74 12.95 8.37 8.49
CA ALA A 74 13.93 7.75 9.40
C ALA A 74 13.63 6.27 9.72
N CYS A 75 12.40 5.82 9.48
CA CYS A 75 11.91 4.47 9.77
C CYS A 75 12.18 3.55 8.58
N ARG A 76 11.99 4.05 7.35
CA ARG A 76 12.10 3.27 6.12
C ARG A 76 13.46 2.59 5.89
N PRO A 77 14.62 3.22 6.15
CA PRO A 77 15.92 2.54 6.03
C PRO A 77 16.12 1.37 7.00
N LYS A 78 15.25 1.25 8.01
CA LYS A 78 15.29 0.17 9.01
C LYS A 78 14.43 -1.03 8.59
N ILE A 79 13.76 -1.00 7.45
CA ILE A 79 13.02 -2.16 6.93
C ILE A 79 14.02 -3.29 6.67
N ARG A 80 13.73 -4.46 7.23
CA ARG A 80 14.48 -5.69 7.02
C ARG A 80 13.60 -6.68 6.28
N VAL A 81 14.17 -7.30 5.26
CA VAL A 81 13.55 -8.40 4.53
C VAL A 81 14.38 -9.64 4.81
N GLU A 82 13.75 -10.68 5.36
CA GLU A 82 14.37 -11.98 5.56
C GLU A 82 13.86 -12.90 4.44
N GLY A 83 14.76 -13.38 3.57
CA GLY A 83 14.40 -14.14 2.37
C GLY A 83 14.48 -13.32 1.08
N GLU A 84 13.62 -13.62 0.10
CA GLU A 84 13.60 -12.96 -1.21
C GLU A 84 12.74 -11.70 -1.21
N GLY A 85 13.22 -10.66 -1.91
CA GLY A 85 12.51 -9.39 -2.09
C GLY A 85 13.34 -8.18 -1.67
N LYS A 86 12.84 -6.98 -2.00
CA LYS A 86 13.44 -5.71 -1.58
C LYS A 86 12.34 -4.70 -1.27
N PRO A 87 12.54 -3.78 -0.31
CA PRO A 87 11.60 -2.68 -0.09
C PRO A 87 11.50 -1.79 -1.32
N LEU A 88 10.33 -1.21 -1.54
CA LEU A 88 10.08 -0.27 -2.63
C LEU A 88 10.98 0.99 -2.46
N PRO A 89 11.86 1.29 -3.44
CA PRO A 89 12.70 2.49 -3.40
C PRO A 89 11.85 3.78 -3.42
N PRO A 90 12.43 4.95 -3.07
CA PRO A 90 11.76 6.22 -3.36
C PRO A 90 11.45 6.31 -4.85
N PRO A 91 10.38 7.04 -5.24
CA PRO A 91 10.21 7.39 -6.64
C PRO A 91 11.46 8.14 -7.11
N ASP A 92 11.98 7.78 -8.29
CA ASP A 92 13.15 8.42 -8.85
C ASP A 92 12.89 9.93 -8.95
N VAL A 93 13.82 10.73 -8.38
CA VAL A 93 13.83 12.16 -8.63
C VAL A 93 14.19 12.34 -10.10
N VAL A 94 13.20 12.64 -10.93
CA VAL A 94 13.49 13.13 -12.29
C VAL A 94 14.14 14.50 -12.11
N ILE A 95 15.46 14.55 -12.21
CA ILE A 95 16.17 15.82 -12.43
C ILE A 95 15.80 16.21 -13.86
N VAL A 96 14.89 17.18 -13.99
CA VAL A 96 14.60 17.88 -15.26
C VAL A 96 15.51 19.09 -15.34
#